data_AF-A0A8C4I5X2-F1
#
_entry.id   AF-A0A8C4I5X2-F1
#
_cell.length_a   1.000
_cell.length_b   1.000
_cell.length_c   1.000
_cell.angle_alpha   90.00
_cell.angle_beta   90.00
_cell.angle_gamma   90.00
#
_symmetry.space_group_name_H-M   'P 1'
#
loop_
_entity.id
_entity.type
_entity.pdbx_description
1 polymer ?
#
loop_
_entity_poly.entity_id
_entity_poly.type
_entity_poly.pdbx_seq_one_letter_code
_entity_poly.pdbx_strand_id
1 'polypeptide(L)'
;MKWTWVLVAVLLSFGGLSLGKESLDFPEYDGKDRVHDLNAKNYKSVMKKYDVMVVYYHDHPGSSRVAQRQFEIEEMALEVGLGLGAGGLDESDSVFIFTDDEVIEYDGEFAADTLVEFIYDVLEDPVEIIDNSRELKGFENIEEDIKLVGYFKSHKSEHFEAYADAAEEFHPHIKFFATFSPKIAKALELKLNEVDFYEPFMDDPVVIPGKPYTEDELVDFIEDNDRPTLRKLQPHNMYEIWEDDVDGEHIIAFAEEADPDGFEFLEILKQVAEDNTDNPDLSIVWIDPDDFPLLLPHWEKTFGIDLSSPQIGVVDADDADSVWLDMDDGDDLPSVDELEDWIEDVLSGKIDPDDDDDDDDDDDDDDDDDDDDDDDDDDDDDDDDDDDDDDDDDDDDDDDDDDDDDDDDDDDDDDDDDDDDDDDDDDDDDDDDDDDDDDDDDY
;
A
#
# COMPACT_ATOMS: atom_id res chain seq x y z
N MET A 1 22.09 23.21 68.01
CA MET A 1 21.50 22.06 67.28
C MET A 1 21.53 22.42 65.81
N LYS A 2 22.05 21.54 64.96
CA LYS A 2 22.47 21.86 63.58
C LYS A 2 21.24 22.05 62.68
N TRP A 3 20.87 23.30 62.41
CA TRP A 3 19.78 23.68 61.48
C TRP A 3 19.93 23.10 60.07
N THR A 4 21.14 22.68 59.69
CA THR A 4 21.42 21.99 58.42
C THR A 4 20.63 20.69 58.25
N TRP A 5 20.28 19.97 59.31
CA TRP A 5 19.49 18.74 59.20
C TRP A 5 17.99 19.00 59.00
N VAL A 6 17.49 20.16 59.46
CA VAL A 6 16.09 20.56 59.25
C VAL A 6 15.88 20.98 57.80
N LEU A 7 16.84 21.70 57.21
CA LEU A 7 16.81 22.09 55.79
C LEU A 7 16.88 20.87 54.85
N VAL A 8 17.69 19.86 55.18
CA VAL A 8 17.76 18.61 54.40
C VAL A 8 16.47 17.80 54.52
N ALA A 9 15.85 17.74 55.70
CA ALA A 9 14.56 17.08 55.88
C ALA A 9 13.42 17.78 55.13
N VAL A 10 13.42 19.12 55.09
CA VAL A 10 12.43 19.90 54.32
C VAL A 10 12.64 19.72 52.81
N LEU A 11 13.89 19.73 52.33
CA LEU A 11 14.19 19.49 50.92
C LEU A 11 13.85 18.07 50.46
N LEU A 12 14.01 17.06 51.33
CA LEU A 12 13.59 15.69 51.05
C LEU A 12 12.05 15.49 51.09
N SER A 13 11.31 16.36 51.78
CA SER A 13 9.83 16.34 51.74
C SER A 13 9.21 17.11 50.56
N PHE A 14 9.99 17.93 49.85
CA PHE A 14 9.59 18.57 48.60
C PHE A 14 10.12 17.86 47.35
N GLY A 15 10.99 16.86 47.52
CA GLY A 15 11.24 15.85 46.51
C GLY A 15 10.07 14.89 46.48
N GLY A 16 8.97 15.31 45.84
CA GLY A 16 7.96 14.35 45.41
C GLY A 16 8.70 13.24 44.66
N LEU A 17 8.48 12.00 45.06
CA LEU A 17 8.70 10.87 44.16
C LEU A 17 7.96 11.26 42.87
N SER A 18 8.68 11.61 41.81
CA SER A 18 8.08 11.56 40.48
C SER A 18 7.83 10.08 40.24
N LEU A 19 6.70 9.60 40.76
CA LEU A 19 5.97 8.53 40.11
C LEU A 19 5.79 9.06 38.69
N GLY A 20 6.60 8.57 37.75
CA GLY A 20 6.27 8.69 36.34
C GLY A 20 4.89 8.08 36.20
N LYS A 21 3.89 8.96 36.09
CA LYS A 21 2.48 8.62 35.95
C LYS A 21 2.12 9.09 34.56
N GLU A 22 1.64 8.14 33.75
CA GLU A 22 0.89 8.38 32.51
C GLU A 22 1.63 9.31 31.52
N SER A 23 2.74 8.83 30.97
CA SER A 23 3.46 9.58 29.92
C SER A 23 3.75 8.73 28.68
N LEU A 24 3.17 7.53 28.59
CA LEU A 24 3.35 6.58 27.49
C LEU A 24 2.11 5.69 27.31
N ASP A 25 0.91 6.24 27.59
CA ASP A 25 -0.32 5.54 27.24
C ASP A 25 -0.53 5.78 25.73
N PHE A 26 -0.55 4.69 24.97
CA PHE A 26 -0.84 4.75 23.54
C PHE A 26 -2.34 5.03 23.36
N PRO A 27 -2.73 5.85 22.37
CA PRO A 27 -4.12 5.94 21.97
C PRO A 27 -4.65 4.54 21.65
N GLU A 28 -5.79 4.19 22.24
CA GLU A 28 -6.49 2.95 21.95
C GLU A 28 -7.79 3.29 21.21
N TYR A 29 -8.26 2.36 20.38
CA TYR A 29 -9.57 2.46 19.78
C TYR A 29 -10.65 2.65 20.88
N ASP A 30 -11.49 3.67 20.71
CA ASP A 30 -12.43 4.11 21.74
C ASP A 30 -13.81 3.43 21.66
N GLY A 31 -13.99 2.44 20.77
CA GLY A 31 -15.23 1.69 20.64
C GLY A 31 -16.38 2.44 19.98
N LYS A 32 -16.12 3.62 19.39
CA LYS A 32 -17.16 4.41 18.73
C LYS A 32 -17.16 4.15 17.24
N ASP A 33 -18.29 3.69 16.75
CA ASP A 33 -18.59 3.61 15.33
C ASP A 33 -18.64 5.01 14.70
N ARG A 34 -17.82 5.18 13.66
CA ARG A 34 -17.69 6.41 12.85
C ARG A 34 -17.97 6.16 11.38
N VAL A 35 -18.20 4.92 10.98
CA VAL A 35 -18.44 4.51 9.59
C VAL A 35 -19.93 4.74 9.28
N HIS A 36 -20.22 5.36 8.13
CA HIS A 36 -21.59 5.62 7.70
C HIS A 36 -22.04 4.54 6.74
N ASP A 37 -23.19 3.90 6.99
CA ASP A 37 -23.90 3.13 5.96
C ASP A 37 -24.53 4.10 4.94
N LEU A 38 -23.91 4.28 3.78
CA LEU A 38 -24.45 5.09 2.68
C LEU A 38 -25.47 4.31 1.86
N ASN A 39 -26.53 5.02 1.54
CA ASN A 39 -27.61 4.55 0.70
C ASN A 39 -28.14 5.73 -0.12
N ALA A 40 -29.05 5.41 -1.04
CA ALA A 40 -29.66 6.40 -1.93
C ALA A 40 -30.33 7.61 -1.22
N LYS A 41 -30.58 7.53 0.09
CA LYS A 41 -31.20 8.62 0.87
C LYS A 41 -30.19 9.56 1.51
N ASN A 42 -29.01 9.08 1.92
CA ASN A 42 -28.06 9.86 2.71
C ASN A 42 -26.74 10.18 1.99
N TYR A 43 -26.38 9.48 0.91
CA TYR A 43 -25.05 9.62 0.29
C TYR A 43 -24.70 11.08 -0.04
N LYS A 44 -25.63 11.83 -0.67
CA LYS A 44 -25.43 13.26 -0.99
C LYS A 44 -25.21 14.16 0.23
N SER A 45 -25.81 13.83 1.37
CA SER A 45 -25.63 14.62 2.59
C SER A 45 -24.34 14.27 3.31
N VAL A 46 -23.91 13.01 3.24
CA VAL A 46 -22.67 12.55 3.85
C VAL A 46 -21.47 13.05 3.04
N MET A 47 -21.48 12.88 1.70
CA MET A 47 -20.43 13.40 0.81
C MET A 47 -20.17 14.90 0.97
N LYS A 48 -21.18 15.70 1.33
CA LYS A 48 -21.01 17.15 1.53
C LYS A 48 -20.35 17.53 2.87
N LYS A 49 -20.15 16.57 3.76
CA LYS A 49 -19.64 16.81 5.12
C LYS A 49 -18.12 16.64 5.20
N TYR A 50 -17.54 15.92 4.25
CA TYR A 50 -16.14 15.51 4.26
C TYR A 50 -15.49 15.98 2.96
N ASP A 51 -14.26 16.48 3.06
CA ASP A 51 -13.46 16.92 1.91
C ASP A 51 -12.85 15.71 1.16
N VAL A 52 -12.57 14.62 1.91
CA VAL A 52 -12.20 13.31 1.38
C VAL A 52 -13.11 12.26 1.99
N MET A 53 -13.60 11.33 1.15
CA MET A 53 -14.46 10.24 1.58
C MET A 53 -13.94 8.92 1.03
N VAL A 54 -13.51 8.04 1.92
CA VAL A 54 -13.21 6.65 1.58
C VAL A 54 -14.49 5.84 1.66
N VAL A 55 -14.70 5.00 0.66
CA VAL A 55 -15.86 4.16 0.45
C VAL A 55 -15.39 2.74 0.25
N TYR A 56 -15.72 1.86 1.19
CA TYR A 56 -15.60 0.44 0.97
C TYR A 56 -16.88 -0.08 0.33
N TYR A 57 -16.76 -0.61 -0.89
CA TYR A 57 -17.88 -1.17 -1.64
C TYR A 57 -17.75 -2.68 -1.64
N HIS A 58 -18.75 -3.34 -1.07
CA HIS A 58 -18.69 -4.77 -0.79
C HIS A 58 -20.04 -5.42 -1.02
N ASP A 59 -20.01 -6.72 -1.27
CA ASP A 59 -21.21 -7.54 -1.34
C ASP A 59 -21.80 -7.76 0.06
N HIS A 60 -23.10 -8.06 0.14
CA HIS A 60 -23.67 -8.39 1.45
C HIS A 60 -22.96 -9.66 1.98
N PRO A 61 -22.38 -9.65 3.21
CA PRO A 61 -21.56 -10.75 3.75
C PRO A 61 -22.32 -12.07 4.02
N GLY A 62 -23.57 -12.18 3.57
CA GLY A 62 -24.43 -13.33 3.76
C GLY A 62 -24.67 -13.69 5.23
N SER A 63 -24.96 -14.98 5.47
CA SER A 63 -25.22 -15.52 6.81
C SER A 63 -24.06 -16.35 7.36
N SER A 64 -22.91 -16.37 6.67
CA SER A 64 -21.73 -17.13 7.11
C SER A 64 -21.06 -16.37 8.26
N ARG A 65 -20.82 -17.05 9.39
CA ARG A 65 -20.10 -16.45 10.52
C ARG A 65 -18.68 -16.01 10.14
N VAL A 66 -18.06 -16.67 9.16
CA VAL A 66 -16.71 -16.32 8.70
C VAL A 66 -16.76 -15.01 7.92
N ALA A 67 -17.66 -14.91 6.93
CA ALA A 67 -17.83 -13.69 6.14
C ALA A 67 -18.27 -12.49 6.99
N GLN A 68 -19.13 -12.70 8.00
CA GLN A 68 -19.50 -11.64 8.95
C GLN A 68 -18.31 -11.15 9.77
N ARG A 69 -17.45 -12.05 10.23
CA ARG A 69 -16.24 -11.67 10.98
C ARG A 69 -15.21 -10.96 10.11
N GLN A 70 -15.08 -11.37 8.85
CA GLN A 70 -14.22 -10.70 7.89
C GLN A 70 -14.70 -9.25 7.67
N PHE A 71 -15.99 -9.09 7.39
CA PHE A 71 -16.61 -7.77 7.28
C PHE A 71 -16.43 -6.90 8.54
N GLU A 72 -16.59 -7.46 9.74
CA GLU A 72 -16.32 -6.75 11.00
C GLU A 72 -14.86 -6.27 11.12
N ILE A 73 -13.89 -7.04 10.61
CA ILE A 73 -12.46 -6.67 10.63
C ILE A 73 -12.18 -5.55 9.63
N GLU A 74 -12.73 -5.66 8.41
CA GLU A 74 -12.62 -4.65 7.36
C GLU A 74 -13.25 -3.32 7.82
N GLU A 75 -14.45 -3.36 8.42
CA GLU A 75 -15.11 -2.18 8.96
C GLU A 75 -14.27 -1.49 10.05
N MET A 76 -13.62 -2.26 10.93
CA MET A 76 -12.74 -1.71 11.97
C MET A 76 -11.51 -1.00 11.38
N ALA A 77 -10.94 -1.50 10.29
CA ALA A 77 -9.82 -0.83 9.63
C ALA A 77 -10.23 0.53 9.00
N LEU A 78 -11.52 0.73 8.72
CA LEU A 78 -12.09 1.95 8.14
C LEU A 78 -12.60 2.99 9.16
N GLU A 79 -12.33 2.85 10.46
CA GLU A 79 -12.90 3.73 11.49
C GLU A 79 -12.41 5.19 11.50
N VAL A 80 -11.72 5.59 10.43
CA VAL A 80 -11.29 6.96 10.12
C VAL A 80 -12.41 7.74 9.41
N GLY A 81 -13.66 7.70 9.91
CA GLY A 81 -14.75 8.58 9.47
C GLY A 81 -15.21 8.43 8.02
N LEU A 82 -15.55 7.21 7.61
CA LEU A 82 -15.74 6.80 6.21
C LEU A 82 -17.20 6.42 5.88
N GLY A 83 -17.57 6.26 4.60
CA GLY A 83 -18.95 5.98 4.19
C GLY A 83 -19.09 4.84 3.18
N LEU A 84 -19.93 3.84 3.45
CA LEU A 84 -20.20 2.66 2.62
C LEU A 84 -21.26 2.93 1.55
N GLY A 85 -20.99 2.96 0.25
CA GLY A 85 -22.00 3.37 -0.73
C GLY A 85 -22.01 2.58 -2.03
N ALA A 86 -23.18 2.05 -2.40
CA ALA A 86 -23.42 1.42 -3.70
C ALA A 86 -23.86 2.46 -4.75
N GLY A 87 -22.98 2.73 -5.73
CA GLY A 87 -23.38 3.36 -6.99
C GLY A 87 -22.20 3.87 -7.84
N GLY A 88 -21.94 3.19 -8.96
CA GLY A 88 -20.92 3.57 -9.94
C GLY A 88 -19.63 2.76 -9.89
N LEU A 89 -19.52 1.87 -8.90
CA LEU A 89 -18.39 1.01 -8.60
C LEU A 89 -18.68 -0.38 -9.19
N ASP A 90 -17.76 -0.93 -9.98
CA ASP A 90 -17.97 -2.21 -10.70
C ASP A 90 -17.34 -3.39 -9.94
N GLU A 91 -16.32 -3.13 -9.10
CA GLU A 91 -15.54 -4.14 -8.39
C GLU A 91 -15.97 -4.26 -6.93
N SER A 92 -16.54 -5.40 -6.56
CA SER A 92 -16.92 -5.69 -5.18
C SER A 92 -15.70 -6.00 -4.35
N ASP A 93 -15.74 -5.59 -3.08
CA ASP A 93 -14.71 -5.75 -2.07
C ASP A 93 -13.48 -4.83 -2.28
N SER A 94 -13.68 -3.73 -3.03
CA SER A 94 -12.67 -2.69 -3.29
C SER A 94 -12.92 -1.41 -2.48
N VAL A 95 -11.86 -0.63 -2.27
CA VAL A 95 -11.88 0.65 -1.56
C VAL A 95 -11.72 1.80 -2.55
N PHE A 96 -12.61 2.78 -2.50
CA PHE A 96 -12.59 3.96 -3.36
C PHE A 96 -12.45 5.24 -2.53
N ILE A 97 -11.57 6.14 -2.94
CA ILE A 97 -11.32 7.41 -2.28
C ILE A 97 -11.84 8.53 -3.18
N PHE A 98 -12.85 9.23 -2.69
CA PHE A 98 -13.47 10.37 -3.35
C PHE A 98 -12.85 11.66 -2.80
N THR A 99 -12.30 12.47 -3.70
CA THR A 99 -11.88 13.85 -3.44
C THR A 99 -12.85 14.82 -4.15
N ASP A 100 -12.54 16.12 -4.20
CA ASP A 100 -13.44 17.14 -4.77
C ASP A 100 -13.80 16.86 -6.24
N ASP A 101 -12.82 16.41 -7.04
CA ASP A 101 -12.98 16.16 -8.48
C ASP A 101 -12.57 14.73 -8.93
N GLU A 102 -11.84 13.97 -8.09
CA GLU A 102 -11.30 12.65 -8.46
C GLU A 102 -11.88 11.47 -7.66
N VAL A 103 -11.86 10.29 -8.29
CA VAL A 103 -12.19 9.00 -7.67
C VAL A 103 -11.00 8.07 -7.88
N ILE A 104 -10.32 7.74 -6.79
CA ILE A 104 -9.13 6.89 -6.78
C ILE A 104 -9.55 5.51 -6.28
N GLU A 105 -9.21 4.47 -7.03
CA GLU A 105 -9.34 3.09 -6.59
C GLU A 105 -8.09 2.70 -5.80
N TYR A 106 -8.28 2.19 -4.59
CA TYR A 106 -7.19 1.72 -3.73
C TYR A 106 -7.09 0.20 -3.88
N ASP A 107 -5.96 -0.23 -4.44
CA ASP A 107 -5.67 -1.63 -4.72
C ASP A 107 -4.42 -2.11 -3.98
N GLY A 108 -4.44 -1.87 -2.67
CA GLY A 108 -3.38 -2.25 -1.73
C GLY A 108 -3.91 -3.05 -0.54
N GLU A 109 -3.02 -3.36 0.39
CA GLU A 109 -3.31 -4.08 1.61
C GLU A 109 -4.44 -3.41 2.40
N PHE A 110 -5.45 -4.20 2.80
CA PHE A 110 -6.53 -3.73 3.64
C PHE A 110 -6.09 -3.66 5.12
N ALA A 111 -5.17 -2.74 5.42
CA ALA A 111 -4.63 -2.47 6.74
C ALA A 111 -4.79 -0.99 7.12
N ALA A 112 -5.04 -0.73 8.40
CA ALA A 112 -5.41 0.61 8.86
C ALA A 112 -4.25 1.62 8.75
N ASP A 113 -3.02 1.19 9.01
CA ASP A 113 -1.80 1.97 8.80
C ASP A 113 -1.58 2.28 7.32
N THR A 114 -1.59 1.26 6.46
CA THR A 114 -1.41 1.43 5.00
C THR A 114 -2.48 2.36 4.40
N LEU A 115 -3.76 2.16 4.74
CA LEU A 115 -4.85 3.03 4.30
C LEU A 115 -4.68 4.48 4.78
N VAL A 116 -4.27 4.67 6.04
CA VAL A 116 -4.07 6.02 6.59
C VAL A 116 -2.91 6.73 5.88
N GLU A 117 -1.80 6.02 5.62
CA GLU A 117 -0.68 6.55 4.85
C GLU A 117 -1.10 6.93 3.44
N PHE A 118 -1.80 6.05 2.72
CA PHE A 118 -2.31 6.33 1.39
C PHE A 118 -3.27 7.53 1.37
N ILE A 119 -4.18 7.65 2.34
CA ILE A 119 -5.08 8.82 2.46
C ILE A 119 -4.29 10.10 2.70
N TYR A 120 -3.19 10.05 3.47
CA TYR A 120 -2.34 11.23 3.66
C TYR A 120 -1.70 11.66 2.35
N ASP A 121 -1.21 10.72 1.54
CA ASP A 121 -0.67 11.01 0.21
C ASP A 121 -1.75 11.60 -0.72
N VAL A 122 -2.97 11.05 -0.72
CA VAL A 122 -4.11 11.61 -1.48
C VAL A 122 -4.42 13.06 -1.08
N LEU A 123 -4.25 13.41 0.20
CA LEU A 123 -4.49 14.76 0.72
C LEU A 123 -3.39 15.78 0.37
N GLU A 124 -2.22 15.33 -0.11
CA GLU A 124 -1.15 16.22 -0.56
C GLU A 124 -1.44 16.82 -1.95
N ASP A 125 -0.73 17.89 -2.30
CA ASP A 125 -0.87 18.49 -3.63
C ASP A 125 -0.28 17.52 -4.68
N PRO A 126 -0.93 17.30 -5.84
CA PRO A 126 -0.48 16.33 -6.85
C PRO A 126 0.86 16.71 -7.49
N VAL A 127 1.31 17.97 -7.36
CA VAL A 127 2.62 18.42 -7.86
C VAL A 127 3.44 19.09 -6.76
N GLU A 128 4.54 18.45 -6.37
CA GLU A 128 5.50 18.98 -5.41
C GLU A 128 6.48 19.99 -6.04
N ILE A 129 6.69 21.14 -5.40
CA ILE A 129 7.58 22.19 -5.92
C ILE A 129 8.99 22.11 -5.34
N ILE A 130 9.98 21.88 -6.20
CA ILE A 130 11.40 21.91 -5.85
C ILE A 130 11.96 23.33 -6.04
N ASP A 131 12.19 24.03 -4.92
CA ASP A 131 12.70 25.40 -4.91
C ASP A 131 14.17 25.51 -4.45
N ASN A 132 14.64 24.51 -3.70
CA ASN A 132 15.97 24.52 -3.08
C ASN A 132 16.71 23.19 -3.16
N SER A 133 17.98 23.19 -2.73
CA SER A 133 18.86 22.02 -2.84
C SER A 133 18.55 20.91 -1.85
N ARG A 134 17.75 21.17 -0.80
CA ARG A 134 17.33 20.13 0.14
C ARG A 134 16.17 19.33 -0.45
N GLU A 135 15.19 20.02 -1.04
CA GLU A 135 14.10 19.39 -1.80
C GLU A 135 14.64 18.63 -3.00
N LEU A 136 15.58 19.21 -3.75
CA LEU A 136 16.23 18.51 -4.86
C LEU A 136 16.88 17.20 -4.40
N LYS A 137 17.53 17.22 -3.23
CA LYS A 137 18.09 15.99 -2.67
C LYS A 137 17.00 14.99 -2.22
N GLY A 138 15.86 15.48 -1.76
CA GLY A 138 14.70 14.62 -1.47
C GLY A 138 14.23 13.91 -2.73
N PHE A 139 14.02 14.66 -3.80
CA PHE A 139 13.69 14.15 -5.12
C PHE A 139 14.72 13.13 -5.65
N GLU A 140 16.01 13.43 -5.57
CA GLU A 140 17.10 12.54 -6.02
C GLU A 140 17.15 11.22 -5.23
N ASN A 141 16.61 11.17 -4.01
CA ASN A 141 16.66 10.00 -3.14
C ASN A 141 15.45 9.05 -3.30
N ILE A 142 14.45 9.41 -4.10
CA ILE A 142 13.30 8.53 -4.39
C ILE A 142 13.75 7.57 -5.49
N GLU A 143 13.95 6.30 -5.18
CA GLU A 143 14.40 5.30 -6.18
C GLU A 143 13.30 4.29 -6.53
N GLU A 144 12.32 4.08 -5.65
CA GLU A 144 11.35 2.98 -5.74
C GLU A 144 10.11 3.35 -6.58
N ASP A 145 9.79 4.64 -6.66
CA ASP A 145 8.57 5.14 -7.33
C ASP A 145 8.88 5.76 -8.69
N ILE A 146 7.95 5.61 -9.63
CA ILE A 146 7.95 6.41 -10.85
C ILE A 146 7.82 7.89 -10.45
N LYS A 147 8.69 8.74 -10.99
CA LYS A 147 8.65 10.18 -10.71
C LYS A 147 8.93 11.01 -11.94
N LEU A 148 8.26 12.15 -12.03
CA LEU A 148 8.44 13.13 -13.10
C LEU A 148 8.94 14.45 -12.55
N VAL A 149 9.74 15.18 -13.32
CA VAL A 149 10.10 16.57 -12.98
C VAL A 149 10.08 17.50 -14.17
N GLY A 150 9.24 18.54 -14.06
CA GLY A 150 9.11 19.58 -15.09
C GLY A 150 9.77 20.92 -14.72
N TYR A 151 10.44 21.58 -15.68
CA TYR A 151 10.89 22.97 -15.50
C TYR A 151 9.98 23.96 -16.21
N PHE A 152 9.25 24.77 -15.45
CA PHE A 152 8.30 25.74 -15.98
C PHE A 152 8.65 27.19 -15.61
N LYS A 153 8.00 28.14 -16.28
CA LYS A 153 8.26 29.56 -16.04
C LYS A 153 7.74 30.04 -14.67
N SER A 154 6.59 29.53 -14.26
CA SER A 154 5.86 29.88 -13.02
C SER A 154 4.60 29.02 -12.90
N HIS A 155 3.97 29.00 -11.73
CA HIS A 155 2.64 28.41 -11.48
C HIS A 155 1.51 28.93 -12.40
N LYS A 156 1.68 30.06 -13.10
CA LYS A 156 0.70 30.62 -14.04
C LYS A 156 0.96 30.26 -15.51
N SER A 157 1.85 29.31 -15.75
CA SER A 157 2.21 28.89 -17.11
C SER A 157 1.18 27.89 -17.61
N GLU A 158 0.67 28.07 -18.83
CA GLU A 158 -0.26 27.11 -19.46
C GLU A 158 0.34 25.69 -19.53
N HIS A 159 1.66 25.58 -19.69
CA HIS A 159 2.35 24.28 -19.68
C HIS A 159 2.50 23.65 -18.29
N PHE A 160 2.45 24.47 -17.23
CA PHE A 160 2.44 23.94 -15.86
C PHE A 160 1.03 23.51 -15.48
N GLU A 161 0.00 24.25 -15.92
CA GLU A 161 -1.41 23.88 -15.76
C GLU A 161 -1.66 22.50 -16.38
N ALA A 162 -1.34 22.30 -17.67
CA ALA A 162 -1.46 20.99 -18.33
C ALA A 162 -0.62 19.87 -17.70
N TYR A 163 0.47 20.20 -17.01
CA TYR A 163 1.29 19.23 -16.29
C TYR A 163 0.70 18.87 -14.93
N ALA A 164 0.04 19.83 -14.26
CA ALA A 164 -0.67 19.60 -13.02
C ALA A 164 -1.98 18.85 -13.25
N ASP A 165 -2.71 19.18 -14.33
CA ASP A 165 -3.91 18.44 -14.75
C ASP A 165 -3.54 16.96 -15.00
N ALA A 166 -2.46 16.69 -15.73
CA ALA A 166 -1.97 15.31 -15.91
C ALA A 166 -1.49 14.63 -14.61
N ALA A 167 -1.07 15.40 -13.60
CA ALA A 167 -0.65 14.83 -12.31
C ALA A 167 -1.85 14.34 -11.49
N GLU A 168 -3.01 14.99 -11.62
CA GLU A 168 -4.24 14.60 -10.92
C GLU A 168 -4.70 13.21 -11.33
N GLU A 169 -4.52 12.82 -12.60
CA GLU A 169 -4.88 11.50 -13.14
C GLU A 169 -4.08 10.33 -12.53
N PHE A 170 -2.85 10.57 -12.06
CA PHE A 170 -1.98 9.53 -11.48
C PHE A 170 -1.74 9.71 -9.98
N HIS A 171 -2.40 10.67 -9.34
CA HIS A 171 -2.21 10.96 -7.92
C HIS A 171 -2.92 9.89 -7.06
N PRO A 172 -2.27 9.28 -6.06
CA PRO A 172 -0.91 9.55 -5.55
C PRO A 172 0.16 8.54 -6.00
N HIS A 173 -0.17 7.64 -6.93
CA HIS A 173 0.66 6.50 -7.35
C HIS A 173 1.96 6.96 -8.04
N ILE A 174 1.90 7.99 -8.89
CA ILE A 174 3.09 8.53 -9.57
C ILE A 174 3.43 9.91 -9.01
N LYS A 175 4.70 10.12 -8.66
CA LYS A 175 5.14 11.35 -7.98
C LYS A 175 5.51 12.44 -8.99
N PHE A 176 4.73 13.51 -9.05
CA PHE A 176 5.01 14.65 -9.93
C PHE A 176 5.73 15.78 -9.18
N PHE A 177 6.85 16.22 -9.75
CA PHE A 177 7.60 17.37 -9.26
C PHE A 177 7.66 18.49 -10.29
N ALA A 178 7.79 19.73 -9.83
CA ALA A 178 8.06 20.85 -10.71
C ALA A 178 9.06 21.83 -10.09
N THR A 179 9.80 22.52 -10.95
CA THR A 179 10.60 23.67 -10.51
C THR A 179 10.30 24.89 -11.36
N PHE A 180 10.35 26.06 -10.71
CA PHE A 180 10.37 27.37 -11.38
C PHE A 180 11.75 28.04 -11.29
N SER A 181 12.71 27.37 -10.66
CA SER A 181 14.03 27.90 -10.34
C SER A 181 15.02 27.54 -11.45
N PRO A 182 15.58 28.54 -12.19
CA PRO A 182 16.62 28.27 -13.19
C PRO A 182 17.88 27.61 -12.62
N LYS A 183 18.09 27.72 -11.29
CA LYS A 183 19.21 27.08 -10.60
C LYS A 183 18.97 25.58 -10.43
N ILE A 184 17.76 25.19 -10.04
CA ILE A 184 17.37 23.78 -9.86
C ILE A 184 17.26 23.10 -11.22
N ALA A 185 16.58 23.73 -12.19
CA ALA A 185 16.52 23.23 -13.56
C ALA A 185 17.91 22.99 -14.17
N LYS A 186 18.88 23.86 -13.87
CA LYS A 186 20.25 23.64 -14.31
C LYS A 186 20.94 22.45 -13.63
N ALA A 187 20.60 22.14 -12.38
CA ALA A 187 21.15 20.99 -11.67
C ALA A 187 20.59 19.67 -12.23
N LEU A 188 19.29 19.67 -12.58
CA LEU A 188 18.59 18.59 -13.27
C LEU A 188 18.80 18.57 -14.80
N GLU A 189 19.65 19.44 -15.34
CA GLU A 189 19.89 19.61 -16.79
C GLU A 189 18.66 19.93 -17.68
N LEU A 190 17.50 20.24 -17.08
CA LEU A 190 16.24 20.59 -17.73
C LEU A 190 16.26 21.92 -18.50
N LYS A 191 15.62 21.93 -19.67
CA LYS A 191 15.27 23.14 -20.42
C LYS A 191 13.86 23.62 -20.07
N LEU A 192 13.53 24.87 -20.41
CA LEU A 192 12.18 25.40 -20.16
C LEU A 192 11.13 24.55 -20.90
N ASN A 193 10.07 24.19 -20.18
CA ASN A 193 8.98 23.28 -20.56
C ASN A 193 9.47 21.86 -20.94
N GLU A 194 10.64 21.45 -20.47
CA GLU A 194 11.08 20.04 -20.50
C GLU A 194 10.51 19.33 -19.28
N VAL A 195 10.07 18.09 -19.48
CA VAL A 195 9.68 17.15 -18.44
C VAL A 195 10.54 15.91 -18.63
N ASP A 196 11.17 15.49 -17.54
CA ASP A 196 11.96 14.26 -17.47
C ASP A 196 11.15 13.23 -16.67
N PHE A 197 11.06 12.02 -17.20
CA PHE A 197 10.45 10.85 -16.58
C PHE A 197 11.57 9.95 -16.04
N TYR A 198 11.44 9.54 -14.78
CA TYR A 198 12.35 8.61 -14.13
C TYR A 198 11.59 7.33 -13.83
N GLU A 199 12.01 6.26 -14.49
CA GLU A 199 11.63 4.90 -14.12
C GLU A 199 12.31 4.53 -12.78
N PRO A 200 11.64 3.74 -11.92
CA PRO A 200 12.23 3.21 -10.70
C PRO A 200 13.60 2.58 -10.93
N PHE A 201 14.50 2.84 -10.00
CA PHE A 201 15.87 2.32 -9.96
C PHE A 201 16.77 2.70 -11.15
N MET A 202 16.32 3.60 -12.05
CA MET A 202 17.12 4.11 -13.16
C MET A 202 17.78 5.45 -12.81
N ASP A 203 19.10 5.54 -13.02
CA ASP A 203 19.89 6.75 -12.76
C ASP A 203 19.57 7.88 -13.76
N ASP A 204 19.43 7.54 -15.04
CA ASP A 204 19.23 8.49 -16.14
C ASP A 204 17.75 8.58 -16.54
N PRO A 205 17.18 9.79 -16.65
CA PRO A 205 15.79 9.95 -17.06
C PRO A 205 15.57 9.83 -18.56
N VAL A 206 14.31 9.55 -18.93
CA VAL A 206 13.79 9.71 -20.27
C VAL A 206 13.16 11.09 -20.43
N VAL A 207 13.71 11.91 -21.33
CA VAL A 207 13.12 13.21 -21.68
C VAL A 207 11.87 12.99 -22.54
N ILE A 208 10.69 13.39 -22.06
CA ILE A 208 9.44 13.21 -22.79
C ILE A 208 9.52 13.97 -24.14
N PRO A 209 9.30 13.30 -25.29
CA PRO A 209 9.44 13.92 -26.60
C PRO A 209 8.28 14.88 -26.92
N GLY A 210 8.50 15.85 -27.80
CA GLY A 210 7.39 16.58 -28.43
C GLY A 210 7.01 17.95 -27.84
N LYS A 211 7.66 18.42 -26.77
CA LYS A 211 7.29 19.68 -26.08
C LYS A 211 6.99 20.91 -26.97
N PRO A 212 6.11 21.83 -26.52
CA PRO A 212 5.33 21.79 -25.28
C PRO A 212 4.22 20.74 -25.32
N TYR A 213 3.93 20.13 -24.17
CA TYR A 213 2.99 19.03 -24.03
C TYR A 213 1.57 19.52 -23.75
N THR A 214 0.57 18.75 -24.19
CA THR A 214 -0.78 18.77 -23.62
C THR A 214 -0.89 17.75 -22.47
N GLU A 215 -1.96 17.83 -21.69
CA GLU A 215 -2.34 16.83 -20.68
C GLU A 215 -2.38 15.42 -21.28
N ASP A 216 -3.19 15.21 -22.33
CA ASP A 216 -3.27 13.93 -23.07
C ASP A 216 -1.90 13.38 -23.51
N GLU A 217 -0.95 14.26 -23.91
CA GLU A 217 0.36 13.81 -24.39
C GLU A 217 1.28 13.36 -23.24
N LEU A 218 1.03 13.86 -22.03
CA LEU A 218 1.73 13.41 -20.81
C LEU A 218 1.11 12.11 -20.30
N VAL A 219 -0.22 12.04 -20.24
CA VAL A 219 -0.96 10.84 -19.83
C VAL A 219 -0.62 9.66 -20.75
N ASP A 220 -0.76 9.82 -22.08
CA ASP A 220 -0.42 8.77 -23.05
C ASP A 220 1.03 8.29 -22.88
N PHE A 221 1.98 9.19 -22.58
CA PHE A 221 3.38 8.80 -22.39
C PHE A 221 3.57 8.01 -21.10
N ILE A 222 2.91 8.40 -20.01
CA ILE A 222 3.04 7.74 -18.73
C ILE A 222 2.40 6.36 -18.79
N GLU A 223 1.19 6.23 -19.33
CA GLU A 223 0.52 4.93 -19.55
C GLU A 223 1.33 4.00 -20.47
N ASP A 224 2.02 4.53 -21.48
CA ASP A 224 2.89 3.72 -22.35
C ASP A 224 4.17 3.23 -21.62
N ASN A 225 4.48 3.73 -20.42
CA ASN A 225 5.71 3.47 -19.66
C ASN A 225 5.44 3.24 -18.16
N ASP A 226 4.22 2.85 -17.78
CA ASP A 226 3.78 2.70 -16.38
C ASP A 226 4.16 1.35 -15.76
N ARG A 227 4.72 0.43 -16.55
CA ARG A 227 5.30 -0.84 -16.12
C ARG A 227 6.84 -0.77 -16.11
N PRO A 228 7.47 -0.58 -14.94
CA PRO A 228 8.93 -0.58 -14.81
C PRO A 228 9.56 -1.96 -15.03
N THR A 229 10.82 -1.94 -15.43
CA THR A 229 11.68 -3.13 -15.56
C THR A 229 11.94 -3.78 -14.20
N LEU A 230 12.11 -2.96 -13.16
CA LEU A 230 12.21 -3.38 -11.77
C LEU A 230 11.23 -2.55 -10.95
N ARG A 231 10.28 -3.20 -10.29
CA ARG A 231 9.25 -2.55 -9.47
C ARG A 231 9.23 -3.16 -8.08
N LYS A 232 9.07 -2.33 -7.05
CA LYS A 232 9.00 -2.80 -5.67
C LYS A 232 7.53 -3.08 -5.31
N LEU A 233 7.26 -4.27 -4.80
CA LEU A 233 5.97 -4.58 -4.19
C LEU A 233 5.90 -3.86 -2.84
N GLN A 234 4.90 -3.00 -2.66
CA GLN A 234 4.69 -2.26 -1.42
C GLN A 234 3.26 -2.50 -0.92
N PRO A 235 2.99 -2.33 0.39
CA PRO A 235 1.66 -2.57 0.93
C PRO A 235 0.55 -1.81 0.21
N HIS A 236 0.79 -0.58 -0.25
CA HIS A 236 -0.25 0.26 -0.85
C HIS A 236 -0.55 -0.04 -2.34
N ASN A 237 0.29 -0.82 -3.04
CA ASN A 237 0.16 -1.13 -4.47
C ASN A 237 0.23 -2.64 -4.76
N MET A 238 0.13 -3.48 -3.72
CA MET A 238 0.47 -4.89 -3.86
C MET A 238 -0.44 -5.67 -4.80
N TYR A 239 -1.73 -5.33 -4.87
CA TYR A 239 -2.66 -6.01 -5.75
C TYR A 239 -2.56 -5.44 -7.17
N GLU A 240 -2.39 -4.13 -7.31
CA GLU A 240 -2.12 -3.45 -8.60
C GLU A 240 -0.93 -4.11 -9.32
N ILE A 241 0.19 -4.31 -8.61
CA ILE A 241 1.38 -4.95 -9.17
C ILE A 241 1.15 -6.44 -9.47
N TRP A 242 0.39 -7.14 -8.62
CA TRP A 242 0.18 -8.58 -8.76
C TRP A 242 -0.80 -8.93 -9.90
N GLU A 243 -1.79 -8.09 -10.15
CA GLU A 243 -2.73 -8.26 -11.26
C GLU A 243 -2.13 -7.86 -12.61
N ASP A 244 -1.06 -7.07 -12.62
CA ASP A 244 -0.32 -6.66 -13.81
C ASP A 244 0.76 -7.68 -14.22
N ASP A 245 0.36 -8.92 -14.50
CA ASP A 245 1.27 -9.99 -14.95
C ASP A 245 1.81 -9.79 -16.38
N VAL A 246 2.89 -10.53 -16.69
CA VAL A 246 3.46 -10.62 -18.05
C VAL A 246 3.18 -12.01 -18.59
N ASP A 247 2.21 -12.11 -19.51
CA ASP A 247 1.81 -13.37 -20.15
C ASP A 247 1.37 -14.48 -19.17
N GLY A 248 0.84 -14.13 -18.00
CA GLY A 248 0.39 -15.04 -16.93
C GLY A 248 1.40 -15.25 -15.80
N GLU A 249 2.59 -14.68 -15.91
CA GLU A 249 3.70 -14.96 -14.98
C GLU A 249 4.28 -13.68 -14.36
N HIS A 250 4.91 -13.84 -13.20
CA HIS A 250 5.75 -12.83 -12.55
C HIS A 250 7.17 -13.36 -12.32
N ILE A 251 8.18 -12.57 -12.68
CA ILE A 251 9.54 -12.76 -12.19
C ILE A 251 9.64 -12.05 -10.84
N ILE A 252 9.80 -12.81 -9.76
CA ILE A 252 9.81 -12.32 -8.39
C ILE A 252 11.21 -12.45 -7.80
N ALA A 253 11.69 -11.36 -7.18
CA ALA A 253 12.93 -11.35 -6.42
C ALA A 253 12.65 -11.00 -4.95
N PHE A 254 13.02 -11.88 -4.02
CA PHE A 254 13.01 -11.58 -2.59
C PHE A 254 14.39 -11.12 -2.13
N ALA A 255 14.47 -9.94 -1.51
CA ALA A 255 15.69 -9.45 -0.89
C ALA A 255 15.39 -8.42 0.20
N GLU A 256 15.90 -8.65 1.42
CA GLU A 256 15.83 -7.69 2.52
C GLU A 256 16.88 -6.59 2.31
N GLU A 257 16.47 -5.34 2.10
CA GLU A 257 17.40 -4.22 1.85
C GLU A 257 18.34 -3.98 3.05
N ALA A 258 17.85 -4.27 4.26
CA ALA A 258 18.59 -4.09 5.51
C ALA A 258 19.65 -5.18 5.76
N ASP A 259 19.54 -6.34 5.09
CA ASP A 259 20.52 -7.43 5.18
C ASP A 259 21.68 -7.22 4.19
N PRO A 260 22.95 -7.49 4.57
CA PRO A 260 24.08 -7.31 3.67
C PRO A 260 24.01 -8.12 2.37
N ASP A 261 23.50 -9.35 2.40
CA ASP A 261 23.42 -10.22 1.24
C ASP A 261 22.22 -9.80 0.36
N GLY A 262 21.10 -9.42 1.00
CA GLY A 262 19.95 -8.79 0.32
C GLY A 262 20.30 -7.50 -0.39
N PHE A 263 21.05 -6.60 0.25
CA PHE A 263 21.55 -5.38 -0.38
C PHE A 263 22.49 -5.65 -1.56
N GLU A 264 23.43 -6.60 -1.43
CA GLU A 264 24.32 -6.96 -2.54
C GLU A 264 23.55 -7.54 -3.73
N PHE A 265 22.56 -8.39 -3.47
CA PHE A 265 21.68 -8.95 -4.51
C PHE A 265 20.81 -7.87 -5.18
N LEU A 266 20.27 -6.92 -4.41
CA LEU A 266 19.49 -5.81 -4.95
C LEU A 266 20.32 -4.94 -5.91
N GLU A 267 21.59 -4.67 -5.61
CA GLU A 267 22.46 -3.93 -6.53
C GLU A 267 22.73 -4.69 -7.83
N ILE A 268 22.77 -6.04 -7.78
CA ILE A 268 22.84 -6.89 -8.98
C ILE A 268 21.54 -6.76 -9.78
N LEU A 269 20.38 -6.84 -9.13
CA LEU A 269 19.07 -6.69 -9.77
C LEU A 269 18.92 -5.33 -10.45
N LYS A 270 19.30 -4.23 -9.78
CA LYS A 270 19.27 -2.87 -10.34
C LYS A 270 20.13 -2.79 -11.61
N GLN A 271 21.32 -3.39 -11.58
CA GLN A 271 22.20 -3.41 -12.75
C GLN A 271 21.60 -4.23 -13.91
N VAL A 272 21.04 -5.41 -13.64
CA VAL A 272 20.35 -6.23 -14.66
C VAL A 272 19.16 -5.46 -15.25
N ALA A 273 18.37 -4.79 -14.43
CA ALA A 273 17.26 -3.96 -14.88
C ALA A 273 17.74 -2.80 -15.75
N GLU A 274 18.81 -2.09 -15.35
CA GLU A 274 19.39 -0.99 -16.14
C GLU A 274 19.90 -1.48 -17.51
N ASP A 275 20.58 -2.63 -17.56
CA ASP A 275 21.11 -3.20 -18.81
C ASP A 275 19.99 -3.70 -19.75
N ASN A 276 18.79 -3.97 -19.23
CA ASN A 276 17.65 -4.54 -19.96
C ASN A 276 16.39 -3.65 -20.00
N THR A 277 16.46 -2.38 -19.59
CA THR A 277 15.31 -1.44 -19.53
C THR A 277 14.57 -1.23 -20.86
N ASP A 278 15.24 -1.44 -21.99
CA ASP A 278 14.62 -1.33 -23.32
C ASP A 278 13.77 -2.59 -23.69
N ASN A 279 13.71 -3.62 -22.85
CA ASN A 279 12.97 -4.86 -23.09
C ASN A 279 11.54 -4.79 -22.50
N PRO A 280 10.49 -4.62 -23.32
CA PRO A 280 9.11 -4.47 -22.81
C PRO A 280 8.52 -5.76 -22.22
N ASP A 281 9.16 -6.90 -22.48
CA ASP A 281 8.71 -8.21 -21.99
C ASP A 281 9.34 -8.55 -20.63
N LEU A 282 10.21 -7.67 -20.08
CA LEU A 282 10.85 -7.86 -18.78
C LEU A 282 10.24 -6.93 -17.73
N SER A 283 9.67 -7.52 -16.68
CA SER A 283 9.33 -6.81 -15.45
C SER A 283 9.62 -7.71 -14.25
N ILE A 284 10.45 -7.23 -13.33
CA ILE A 284 10.86 -7.94 -12.12
C ILE A 284 10.17 -7.28 -10.92
N VAL A 285 9.44 -8.07 -10.14
CA VAL A 285 8.83 -7.65 -8.88
C VAL A 285 9.81 -7.93 -7.74
N TRP A 286 10.43 -6.88 -7.20
CA TRP A 286 11.21 -6.99 -5.97
C TRP A 286 10.28 -6.90 -4.75
N ILE A 287 10.40 -7.87 -3.86
CA ILE A 287 9.70 -7.91 -2.59
C ILE A 287 10.74 -7.86 -1.47
N ASP A 288 10.67 -6.82 -0.63
CA ASP A 288 11.36 -6.84 0.66
C ASP A 288 10.50 -7.65 1.65
N PRO A 289 10.98 -8.80 2.17
CA PRO A 289 10.17 -9.62 3.06
C PRO A 289 9.80 -8.93 4.39
N ASP A 290 10.56 -7.91 4.82
CA ASP A 290 10.28 -7.12 6.02
C ASP A 290 9.02 -6.24 5.90
N ASP A 291 8.63 -5.88 4.68
CA ASP A 291 7.42 -5.09 4.40
C ASP A 291 6.14 -5.94 4.56
N PHE A 292 6.24 -7.27 4.48
CA PHE A 292 5.10 -8.19 4.52
C PHE A 292 5.27 -9.33 5.55
N PRO A 293 5.42 -9.01 6.84
CA PRO A 293 5.75 -10.00 7.87
C PRO A 293 4.67 -11.07 8.07
N LEU A 294 3.42 -10.81 7.66
CA LEU A 294 2.31 -11.76 7.75
C LEU A 294 2.27 -12.76 6.58
N LEU A 295 2.87 -12.40 5.43
CA LEU A 295 2.93 -13.25 4.23
C LEU A 295 4.17 -14.14 4.20
N LEU A 296 5.22 -13.78 4.94
CA LEU A 296 6.44 -14.58 5.09
C LEU A 296 6.19 -16.10 5.24
N PRO A 297 5.41 -16.60 6.24
CA PRO A 297 5.22 -18.03 6.40
C PRO A 297 4.36 -18.66 5.30
N HIS A 298 3.57 -17.85 4.60
CA HIS A 298 2.79 -18.31 3.46
C HIS A 298 3.71 -18.54 2.26
N TRP A 299 4.54 -17.56 1.88
CA TRP A 299 5.47 -17.68 0.76
C TRP A 299 6.49 -18.81 0.94
N GLU A 300 7.14 -18.92 2.10
CA GLU A 300 8.08 -20.02 2.39
C GLU A 300 7.42 -21.40 2.21
N LYS A 301 6.14 -21.51 2.59
CA LYS A 301 5.39 -22.76 2.49
C LYS A 301 4.91 -23.04 1.07
N THR A 302 4.40 -22.03 0.37
CA THR A 302 3.84 -22.16 -0.97
C THR A 302 4.95 -22.44 -1.98
N PHE A 303 6.01 -21.65 -1.94
CA PHE A 303 7.12 -21.73 -2.89
C PHE A 303 8.23 -22.69 -2.47
N GLY A 304 8.24 -23.14 -1.21
CA GLY A 304 9.25 -24.08 -0.73
C GLY A 304 10.66 -23.47 -0.60
N ILE A 305 10.75 -22.16 -0.48
CA ILE A 305 11.99 -21.36 -0.39
C ILE A 305 12.30 -20.92 1.05
N ASP A 306 13.55 -20.50 1.28
CA ASP A 306 14.00 -19.89 2.55
C ASP A 306 14.23 -18.38 2.36
N LEU A 307 13.31 -17.57 2.89
CA LEU A 307 13.35 -16.11 2.79
C LEU A 307 14.34 -15.46 3.76
N SER A 308 15.14 -16.23 4.50
CA SER A 308 16.29 -15.70 5.25
C SER A 308 17.51 -15.42 4.38
N SER A 309 17.43 -15.72 3.09
CA SER A 309 18.43 -15.41 2.06
C SER A 309 17.74 -14.91 0.78
N PRO A 310 18.45 -14.18 -0.10
CA PRO A 310 17.86 -13.69 -1.34
C PRO A 310 17.36 -14.82 -2.23
N GLN A 311 16.24 -14.59 -2.92
CA GLN A 311 15.61 -15.55 -3.84
C GLN A 311 15.23 -14.84 -5.14
N ILE A 312 15.27 -15.54 -6.27
CA ILE A 312 14.64 -15.08 -7.52
C ILE A 312 14.02 -16.27 -8.25
N GLY A 313 12.82 -16.09 -8.77
CA GLY A 313 12.04 -17.14 -9.40
C GLY A 313 10.98 -16.59 -10.34
N VAL A 314 10.37 -17.48 -11.10
CA VAL A 314 9.18 -17.22 -11.90
C VAL A 314 7.98 -17.91 -11.22
N VAL A 315 6.86 -17.22 -11.15
CA VAL A 315 5.63 -17.69 -10.50
C VAL A 315 4.46 -17.50 -11.45
N ASP A 316 3.67 -18.56 -11.63
CA ASP A 316 2.40 -18.50 -12.35
C ASP A 316 1.35 -17.75 -11.52
N ALA A 317 0.65 -16.80 -12.13
CA ALA A 317 -0.30 -15.94 -11.45
C ALA A 317 -1.64 -16.64 -11.11
N ASP A 318 -1.99 -17.72 -11.83
CA ASP A 318 -3.27 -18.42 -11.70
C ASP A 318 -3.25 -19.49 -10.58
N ASP A 319 -2.18 -20.29 -10.46
CA ASP A 319 -2.10 -21.38 -9.49
C ASP A 319 -0.92 -21.34 -8.50
N ALA A 320 -0.02 -20.37 -8.67
CA ALA A 320 1.16 -20.15 -7.84
C ALA A 320 2.22 -21.28 -7.91
N ASP A 321 2.21 -22.10 -8.97
CA ASP A 321 3.36 -22.93 -9.31
C ASP A 321 4.57 -22.04 -9.65
N SER A 322 5.77 -22.52 -9.32
CA SER A 322 6.95 -21.67 -9.36
C SER A 322 8.26 -22.42 -9.55
N VAL A 323 9.22 -21.76 -10.20
CA VAL A 323 10.59 -22.24 -10.39
C VAL A 323 11.57 -21.18 -9.91
N TRP A 324 12.53 -21.59 -9.08
CA TRP A 324 13.48 -20.69 -8.42
C TRP A 324 14.91 -20.96 -8.88
N LEU A 325 15.71 -19.90 -9.01
CA LEU A 325 17.13 -19.99 -9.29
C LEU A 325 17.85 -20.69 -8.12
N ASP A 326 18.56 -21.78 -8.40
CA ASP A 326 19.35 -22.50 -7.41
C ASP A 326 20.57 -21.66 -6.99
N MET A 327 20.48 -21.03 -5.83
CA MET A 327 21.55 -20.29 -5.18
C MET A 327 22.02 -21.08 -3.97
N ASP A 328 23.30 -21.48 -3.95
CA ASP A 328 23.90 -22.20 -2.82
C ASP A 328 23.79 -21.33 -1.54
N ASP A 329 22.86 -21.67 -0.63
CA ASP A 329 22.56 -21.09 0.71
C ASP A 329 23.53 -19.97 1.19
N GLY A 330 23.46 -18.78 0.60
CA GLY A 330 24.16 -17.56 1.02
C GLY A 330 25.69 -17.48 0.81
N ASP A 331 26.34 -18.45 0.14
CA ASP A 331 27.80 -18.43 -0.04
C ASP A 331 28.25 -17.89 -1.43
N ASP A 332 27.40 -17.90 -2.45
CA ASP A 332 27.71 -17.36 -3.80
C ASP A 332 26.46 -16.75 -4.48
N LEU A 333 26.22 -15.44 -4.31
CA LEU A 333 25.23 -14.69 -5.11
C LEU A 333 25.58 -14.74 -6.61
N PRO A 334 24.58 -14.76 -7.52
CA PRO A 334 24.85 -14.77 -8.95
C PRO A 334 25.53 -13.47 -9.38
N SER A 335 26.40 -13.55 -10.38
CA SER A 335 26.85 -12.35 -11.08
C SER A 335 25.75 -11.79 -11.99
N VAL A 336 25.88 -10.53 -12.39
CA VAL A 336 24.99 -9.88 -13.37
C VAL A 336 24.80 -10.75 -14.61
N ASP A 337 25.90 -11.22 -15.22
CA ASP A 337 25.87 -12.07 -16.42
C ASP A 337 25.10 -13.39 -16.19
N GLU A 338 25.24 -14.01 -15.01
CA GLU A 338 24.55 -15.28 -14.69
C GLU A 338 23.04 -15.07 -14.46
N LEU A 339 22.67 -13.94 -13.86
CA LEU A 339 21.28 -13.58 -13.65
C LEU A 339 20.59 -13.19 -14.97
N GLU A 340 21.27 -12.43 -15.84
CA GLU A 340 20.79 -12.13 -17.19
C GLU A 340 20.55 -13.41 -18.01
N ASP A 341 21.51 -14.34 -18.02
CA ASP A 341 21.38 -15.62 -18.73
C ASP A 341 20.15 -16.42 -18.22
N TRP A 342 19.88 -16.40 -16.91
CA TRP A 342 18.72 -17.08 -16.33
C TRP A 342 17.39 -16.39 -16.72
N ILE A 343 17.33 -15.06 -16.65
CA ILE A 343 16.15 -14.30 -17.08
C ILE A 343 15.89 -14.48 -18.58
N GLU A 344 16.93 -14.49 -19.43
CA GLU A 344 16.77 -14.78 -20.86
C GLU A 344 16.19 -16.18 -21.09
N ASP A 345 16.55 -17.17 -20.27
CA ASP A 345 16.01 -18.51 -20.35
C ASP A 345 14.53 -18.55 -19.94
N VAL A 346 14.12 -17.83 -18.89
CA VAL A 346 12.71 -17.63 -18.49
C VAL A 346 11.91 -16.98 -19.61
N LEU A 347 12.32 -15.78 -20.06
CA LEU A 347 11.62 -15.04 -21.12
C LEU A 347 11.56 -15.79 -22.46
N SER A 348 12.44 -16.78 -22.67
CA SER A 348 12.42 -17.63 -23.86
C SER A 348 11.54 -18.88 -23.74
N GLY A 349 10.93 -19.12 -22.57
CA GLY A 349 10.15 -20.31 -22.24
C GLY A 349 11.02 -21.57 -22.14
N LYS A 350 12.29 -21.46 -21.74
CA LYS A 350 13.12 -22.63 -21.40
C LYS A 350 13.02 -23.00 -19.92
N ILE A 351 12.62 -22.03 -19.11
CA ILE A 351 12.30 -22.18 -17.69
C ILE A 351 10.87 -21.68 -17.59
N ASP A 352 9.96 -22.60 -17.28
CA ASP A 352 8.52 -22.39 -17.27
C ASP A 352 7.96 -23.27 -16.13
N PRO A 353 7.16 -22.73 -15.19
CA PRO A 353 6.51 -23.49 -14.13
C PRO A 353 5.64 -24.65 -14.62
N ASP A 354 5.05 -24.54 -15.82
CA ASP A 354 4.11 -25.52 -16.38
C ASP A 354 4.80 -26.72 -17.07
N ASP A 355 6.10 -26.63 -17.37
CA ASP A 355 6.82 -27.59 -18.23
C ASP A 355 7.24 -28.90 -17.51
N ASP A 356 6.97 -29.05 -16.22
CA ASP A 356 7.36 -30.23 -15.42
C ASP A 356 6.45 -31.47 -15.62
N ASP A 357 5.40 -31.38 -16.46
CA ASP A 357 4.37 -32.42 -16.60
C ASP A 357 4.55 -33.41 -17.77
N ASP A 358 5.54 -33.25 -18.66
CA ASP A 358 5.56 -33.96 -19.96
C ASP A 358 6.75 -34.91 -20.26
N ASP A 359 7.64 -35.23 -19.30
CA ASP A 359 8.88 -36.01 -19.56
C ASP A 359 9.02 -37.35 -18.78
N ASP A 360 7.92 -38.02 -18.42
CA ASP A 360 7.93 -39.35 -17.75
C ASP A 360 7.23 -40.48 -18.56
N ASP A 361 7.25 -40.39 -19.90
CA ASP A 361 6.68 -41.40 -20.81
C ASP A 361 7.70 -41.88 -21.87
N ASP A 362 8.92 -42.27 -21.44
CA ASP A 362 9.80 -43.13 -22.25
C ASP A 362 9.84 -44.55 -21.66
N ASP A 363 8.98 -45.38 -22.25
CA ASP A 363 8.96 -46.84 -22.23
C ASP A 363 10.37 -47.44 -22.44
N ASP A 364 11.08 -47.79 -21.37
CA ASP A 364 12.12 -48.82 -21.41
C ASP A 364 11.53 -50.17 -20.94
N ASP A 365 10.86 -50.82 -21.90
CA ASP A 365 10.67 -52.27 -21.98
C ASP A 365 12.06 -52.96 -21.96
N ASP A 366 12.68 -53.11 -20.78
CA ASP A 366 13.76 -54.07 -20.57
C ASP A 366 13.19 -55.36 -19.94
N ASP A 367 12.70 -56.21 -20.85
CA ASP A 367 12.61 -57.66 -20.71
C ASP A 367 14.00 -58.21 -20.31
N ASP A 368 14.29 -58.32 -19.01
CA ASP A 368 15.32 -59.23 -18.50
C ASP A 368 14.66 -60.33 -17.65
N ASP A 369 14.31 -61.40 -18.38
CA ASP A 369 14.25 -62.77 -17.87
C ASP A 369 15.54 -63.07 -17.08
N ASP A 370 15.44 -63.29 -15.77
CA ASP A 370 16.26 -64.29 -15.10
C ASP A 370 15.49 -64.90 -13.92
N ASP A 371 15.00 -66.12 -14.18
CA ASP A 371 14.69 -67.15 -13.21
C ASP A 371 15.83 -67.29 -12.17
N ASP A 372 15.50 -67.28 -10.88
CA ASP A 372 15.90 -68.37 -10.00
C ASP A 372 15.07 -68.38 -8.71
N ASP A 373 14.36 -69.51 -8.57
CA ASP A 373 13.60 -70.00 -7.43
C ASP A 373 14.44 -70.05 -6.14
N ASP A 374 13.81 -69.82 -4.99
CA ASP A 374 13.55 -70.88 -4.00
C ASP A 374 13.07 -70.26 -2.66
N ASP A 375 11.77 -70.43 -2.41
CA ASP A 375 11.15 -70.95 -1.19
C ASP A 375 11.93 -70.83 0.14
N ASP A 376 11.28 -70.23 1.14
CA ASP A 376 10.76 -71.05 2.25
C ASP A 376 9.69 -70.27 3.02
N ASP A 377 8.51 -70.88 3.03
CA ASP A 377 7.37 -70.67 3.90
C ASP A 377 7.77 -70.71 5.39
N ASP A 378 7.03 -69.99 6.23
CA ASP A 378 6.20 -70.63 7.27
C ASP A 378 5.50 -69.55 8.11
N ASP A 379 4.20 -69.44 7.84
CA ASP A 379 3.07 -69.38 8.76
C ASP A 379 3.36 -69.32 10.28
N ASP A 380 2.61 -68.45 10.95
CA ASP A 380 1.66 -68.80 12.03
C ASP A 380 1.28 -67.46 12.71
N ASP A 381 0.12 -66.88 12.40
CA ASP A 381 -1.20 -67.18 12.98
C ASP A 381 -1.32 -66.88 14.49
N ASP A 382 -2.55 -66.48 14.83
CA ASP A 382 -3.16 -66.41 16.16
C ASP A 382 -2.84 -65.17 17.01
N ASP A 383 -3.79 -64.49 17.64
CA ASP A 383 -5.25 -64.51 17.64
C ASP A 383 -5.66 -63.53 18.76
N ASP A 384 -6.95 -63.20 18.78
CA ASP A 384 -7.74 -62.82 19.95
C ASP A 384 -7.52 -61.41 20.54
N ASP A 385 -8.47 -60.49 20.35
CA ASP A 385 -9.84 -60.44 20.91
C ASP A 385 -9.89 -59.67 22.23
N ASP A 386 -11.10 -59.19 22.48
CA ASP A 386 -11.67 -58.54 23.66
C ASP A 386 -11.71 -57.00 23.53
N ASP A 387 -12.86 -56.44 23.15
CA ASP A 387 -14.06 -56.27 23.99
C ASP A 387 -13.74 -55.22 25.08
N ASP A 388 -14.56 -54.24 25.41
CA ASP A 388 -15.99 -54.01 25.26
C ASP A 388 -16.22 -52.65 25.98
N ASP A 389 -17.37 -52.02 25.69
CA ASP A 389 -18.20 -51.31 26.68
C ASP A 389 -17.62 -50.05 27.38
N ASP A 390 -18.35 -48.99 27.68
CA ASP A 390 -19.78 -48.70 27.62
C ASP A 390 -19.96 -47.26 28.14
N ASP A 391 -21.18 -46.78 27.98
CA ASP A 391 -21.89 -45.76 28.76
C ASP A 391 -21.57 -44.29 28.44
N ASP A 392 -22.47 -43.55 27.77
CA ASP A 392 -23.84 -43.14 28.15
C ASP A 392 -23.90 -42.07 29.26
N ASP A 393 -24.94 -41.25 29.10
CA ASP A 393 -25.56 -40.34 30.07
C ASP A 393 -24.83 -39.00 30.31
N ASP A 394 -25.47 -37.84 30.41
CA ASP A 394 -26.86 -37.39 30.28
C ASP A 394 -26.74 -35.85 30.44
N ASP A 395 -27.52 -35.08 29.68
CA ASP A 395 -28.65 -34.26 30.16
C ASP A 395 -28.44 -33.45 31.45
N ASP A 396 -28.82 -32.17 31.35
CA ASP A 396 -29.47 -31.28 32.33
C ASP A 396 -28.92 -29.85 32.10
N ASP A 397 -29.60 -29.01 31.30
CA ASP A 397 -30.75 -28.20 31.73
C ASP A 397 -30.54 -27.60 33.13
N ASP A 398 -30.43 -26.28 33.20
CA ASP A 398 -31.37 -25.50 34.01
C ASP A 398 -31.24 -24.01 33.68
N ASP A 399 -32.36 -23.51 33.17
CA ASP A 399 -32.82 -22.13 33.23
C ASP A 399 -32.59 -21.52 34.63
N ASP A 400 -32.37 -20.21 34.67
CA ASP A 400 -33.12 -19.37 35.62
C ASP A 400 -33.14 -17.94 35.07
N ASP A 401 -34.31 -17.61 34.51
CA ASP A 401 -34.89 -16.27 34.50
C ASP A 401 -34.79 -15.63 35.89
N ASP A 402 -34.51 -14.34 35.95
CA ASP A 402 -35.19 -13.47 36.92
C ASP A 402 -35.26 -12.07 36.31
N ASP A 403 -36.45 -11.81 35.75
CA ASP A 403 -37.05 -10.49 35.66
C ASP A 403 -37.01 -9.79 37.04
N ASP A 404 -36.69 -8.50 37.05
CA ASP A 404 -37.31 -7.57 37.99
C ASP A 404 -37.41 -6.20 37.30
N ASP A 405 -38.58 -6.00 36.70
CA ASP A 405 -39.21 -4.69 36.55
C ASP A 405 -39.26 -3.99 37.92
N ASP A 406 -38.96 -2.69 37.95
CA ASP A 406 -39.74 -1.77 38.79
C ASP A 406 -39.71 -0.38 38.16
N ASP A 407 -40.91 -0.01 37.72
CA ASP A 407 -41.40 1.28 37.24
C ASP A 407 -41.30 2.41 38.29
N ASP A 408 -41.77 3.58 37.84
CA ASP A 408 -42.30 4.71 38.60
C ASP A 408 -41.24 5.73 39.07
N ASP A 409 -41.38 7.04 38.91
CA ASP A 409 -42.44 7.89 38.36
C ASP A 409 -41.92 9.34 38.54
N ASP A 410 -42.54 10.29 37.83
CA ASP A 410 -42.78 11.69 38.25
C ASP A 410 -41.55 12.64 38.35
N ASP A 411 -41.59 13.91 37.94
CA ASP A 411 -42.70 14.79 37.62
C ASP A 411 -42.12 16.05 36.92
N ASP A 412 -43.03 16.72 36.23
CA ASP A 412 -42.97 18.04 35.58
C ASP A 412 -42.23 19.16 36.33
N ASP A 413 -41.72 20.14 35.57
CA ASP A 413 -42.15 21.54 35.73
C ASP A 413 -41.69 22.37 34.53
N ASP A 414 -42.69 22.81 33.76
CA ASP A 414 -42.66 23.98 32.86
C ASP A 414 -42.27 25.24 33.65
N ASP A 415 -41.61 26.20 32.99
CA ASP A 415 -42.05 27.60 33.01
C ASP A 415 -41.29 28.43 31.97
N ASP A 416 -42.09 29.00 31.07
CA ASP A 416 -41.81 30.11 30.15
C ASP A 416 -41.35 31.38 30.91
N ASP A 417 -40.56 32.23 30.23
CA ASP A 417 -40.92 33.63 29.94
C ASP A 417 -39.68 34.42 29.48
N ASP A 418 -39.77 34.89 28.23
CA ASP A 418 -39.57 36.27 27.75
C ASP A 418 -38.55 37.19 28.46
N ASP A 419 -37.64 37.78 27.68
CA ASP A 419 -37.69 39.23 27.42
C ASP A 419 -36.65 39.66 26.37
N ASP A 420 -37.20 40.28 25.32
CA ASP A 420 -36.73 41.38 24.47
C ASP A 420 -35.42 42.13 24.87
N ASP A 421 -34.62 42.47 23.85
CA ASP A 421 -34.13 43.85 23.56
C ASP A 421 -32.87 43.79 22.68
N ASP A 422 -33.00 44.11 21.39
CA ASP A 422 -32.51 45.38 20.81
C ASP A 422 -32.45 45.30 19.28
N ASP A 423 -33.45 45.97 18.69
CA ASP A 423 -33.59 46.39 17.29
C ASP A 423 -32.57 47.49 16.91
N ASP A 424 -32.52 47.75 15.59
CA ASP A 424 -32.18 49.02 14.94
C ASP A 424 -30.68 49.42 14.92
N ASP A 425 -30.07 50.00 13.88
CA ASP A 425 -30.53 50.60 12.62
C ASP A 425 -29.22 50.97 11.87
N ASP A 426 -29.14 50.68 10.58
CA ASP A 426 -29.10 51.64 9.47
C ASP A 426 -27.83 52.53 9.29
N ASP A 427 -27.46 52.57 8.01
CA ASP A 427 -27.10 53.75 7.22
C ASP A 427 -25.63 54.20 7.02
N ASP A 428 -25.39 54.36 5.71
CA ASP A 428 -24.67 55.43 5.01
C ASP A 428 -23.13 55.34 4.94
N ASP A 429 -22.55 55.08 3.77
CA ASP A 429 -22.45 55.91 2.54
C ASP A 429 -21.19 56.82 2.56
N ASP A 430 -20.77 57.10 1.33
CA ASP A 430 -19.81 58.11 0.87
C ASP A 430 -18.32 57.73 0.78
N ASP A 431 -17.94 57.34 -0.45
CA ASP A 431 -17.16 58.17 -1.36
C ASP A 431 -16.11 59.11 -0.74
N ASP A 432 -14.86 58.96 -1.18
CA ASP A 432 -14.18 60.12 -1.75
C ASP A 432 -13.10 59.67 -2.74
N ASP A 433 -13.24 60.27 -3.91
CA ASP A 433 -12.42 60.26 -5.11
C ASP A 433 -11.01 60.85 -4.90
N ASP A 434 -10.26 60.78 -5.99
CA ASP A 434 -9.39 61.83 -6.53
C ASP A 434 -7.87 61.76 -6.28
N ASP A 435 -7.21 61.55 -7.42
CA ASP A 435 -6.19 62.41 -8.03
C ASP A 435 -4.79 61.80 -8.19
N ASP A 436 -4.51 61.49 -9.47
CA ASP A 436 -3.47 62.12 -10.29
C ASP A 436 -2.16 62.50 -9.59
N ASP A 437 -1.05 61.95 -10.07
CA ASP A 437 -0.14 62.79 -10.86
C ASP A 437 0.94 61.96 -11.58
N ASP A 438 1.18 62.41 -12.80
CA ASP A 438 2.28 62.10 -13.70
C ASP A 438 3.65 62.10 -13.01
N ASP A 439 4.60 61.30 -13.51
CA ASP A 439 5.80 61.93 -14.08
C ASP A 439 6.58 60.96 -14.97
N ASP A 440 7.00 61.58 -16.08
CA ASP A 440 7.82 61.11 -17.17
C ASP A 440 9.27 60.73 -16.76
N ASP A 441 9.99 60.25 -17.78
CA ASP A 441 11.41 60.46 -18.05
C ASP A 441 12.42 59.35 -17.74
N ASP A 442 12.89 58.77 -18.86
CA ASP A 442 14.29 58.61 -19.27
C ASP A 442 15.26 57.85 -18.35
N TYR A 443 15.67 56.64 -18.75
CA TYR A 443 16.96 56.39 -19.45
C TYR A 443 17.17 54.92 -19.86
#